data_AF-A0A3C1L0L2-F1
#
_entry.id   AF-A0A3C1L0L2-F1
#
_cell.length_a   1.000
_cell.length_b   1.000
_cell.length_c   1.000
_cell.angle_alpha   90.00
_cell.angle_beta   90.00
_cell.angle_gamma   90.00
#
_symmetry.space_group_name_H-M   'P 1'
#
loop_
_entity.id
_entity.type
_entity.pdbx_description
1 polymer ?
#
loop_
_entity_poly.entity_id
_entity_poly.type
_entity_poly.pdbx_seq_one_letter_code
_entity_poly.pdbx_strand_id
1 'polypeptide(L)'
;MAFDEMTVLDQHIQFGWMSLPLTVLWLAGIVNAMNLIDGLDGLAAGVAFFAGFSLFTVSLMDNELMLALFAACIAGSVLGFLLYNFNPALIFMGDSGSMTIGYIFAACSLWNASKRSTALSLLLPMLALGLPIFDTLFAFGRRALSGKSPFHSDRGHVHHRLLDAGLSHRQTVLSLYLLCGLLTAATVLTRATLDPRYGVAIVALMVALFVIARAFRARLSDGNLAEKLAIEPGVESSGEIESDQRKI
;
A
#
# COMPACT_ATOMS: atom_id res chain seq x y z
N MET A 1 -3.67 -9.22 -26.95
CA MET A 1 -4.09 -8.72 -25.61
C MET A 1 -2.86 -8.52 -24.75
N ALA A 2 -2.96 -7.72 -23.69
CA ALA A 2 -1.81 -7.36 -22.85
C ALA A 2 -1.09 -8.54 -22.18
N PHE A 3 -1.78 -9.68 -22.03
CA PHE A 3 -1.21 -10.92 -21.51
C PHE A 3 -0.96 -11.98 -22.60
N ASP A 4 -0.99 -11.65 -23.90
CA ASP A 4 -0.69 -12.67 -24.92
C ASP A 4 0.75 -13.15 -24.79
N GLU A 5 1.66 -12.22 -24.55
CA GLU A 5 3.07 -12.48 -24.31
C GLU A 5 3.58 -11.56 -23.20
N MET A 6 4.29 -12.12 -22.23
CA MET A 6 4.98 -11.34 -21.19
C MET A 6 6.43 -11.79 -21.11
N THR A 7 7.36 -10.84 -21.16
CA THR A 7 8.77 -11.12 -20.90
C THR A 7 9.06 -10.95 -19.42
N VAL A 8 9.48 -12.04 -18.78
CA VAL A 8 9.88 -12.07 -17.37
C VAL A 8 11.30 -12.62 -17.31
N LEU A 9 12.26 -11.83 -16.79
CA LEU A 9 13.67 -12.26 -16.65
C LEU A 9 14.25 -12.83 -17.95
N ASP A 10 14.04 -12.11 -19.06
CA ASP A 10 14.42 -12.51 -20.44
C ASP A 10 13.78 -13.80 -20.96
N GLN A 11 12.80 -14.37 -20.25
CA GLN A 11 11.96 -15.45 -20.75
C GLN A 11 10.65 -14.91 -21.31
N HIS A 12 10.35 -15.27 -22.56
CA HIS A 12 9.07 -14.98 -23.19
C HIS A 12 8.02 -16.03 -22.79
N ILE A 13 7.02 -15.61 -22.03
CA ILE A 13 5.90 -16.46 -21.61
C ILE A 13 4.69 -16.12 -22.47
N GLN A 14 4.21 -17.08 -23.25
CA GLN A 14 2.96 -16.96 -24.02
C GLN A 14 1.81 -17.59 -23.23
N PHE A 15 0.77 -16.81 -22.93
CA PHE A 15 -0.39 -17.32 -22.17
C PHE A 15 -1.52 -17.84 -23.05
N GLY A 16 -1.56 -17.46 -24.34
CA GLY A 16 -2.57 -17.92 -25.29
C GLY A 16 -4.01 -17.72 -24.78
N TRP A 17 -4.78 -18.80 -24.68
CA TRP A 17 -6.17 -18.76 -24.23
C TRP A 17 -6.34 -18.27 -22.77
N MET A 18 -5.30 -18.35 -21.93
CA MET A 18 -5.33 -17.83 -20.56
C MET A 18 -5.22 -16.30 -20.48
N SER A 19 -4.81 -15.64 -21.58
CA SER A 19 -4.65 -14.19 -21.65
C SER A 19 -5.95 -13.43 -21.32
N LEU A 20 -7.09 -13.90 -21.83
CA LEU A 20 -8.39 -13.25 -21.62
C LEU A 20 -8.89 -13.40 -20.18
N PRO A 21 -8.95 -14.60 -19.57
CA PRO A 21 -9.28 -14.74 -18.15
C PRO A 21 -8.36 -13.93 -17.23
N LEU A 22 -7.05 -13.89 -17.51
CA LEU A 22 -6.09 -13.10 -16.74
C LEU A 22 -6.36 -11.59 -16.87
N THR A 23 -6.69 -11.12 -18.07
CA THR A 23 -7.08 -9.72 -18.31
C THR A 23 -8.31 -9.34 -17.50
N VAL A 24 -9.34 -10.18 -17.52
CA VAL A 24 -10.60 -9.95 -16.77
C VAL A 24 -10.32 -9.95 -15.28
N LEU A 25 -9.58 -10.93 -14.78
CA LEU A 25 -9.21 -11.04 -13.37
C LEU A 25 -8.39 -9.83 -12.92
N TRP A 26 -7.46 -9.36 -13.76
CA TRP A 26 -6.67 -8.17 -13.50
C TRP A 26 -7.54 -6.93 -13.38
N LEU A 27 -8.38 -6.64 -14.39
CA LEU A 27 -9.28 -5.50 -14.37
C LEU A 27 -10.19 -5.53 -13.13
N ALA A 28 -10.87 -6.65 -12.90
CA ALA A 28 -11.77 -6.82 -11.75
C ALA A 28 -11.02 -6.68 -10.41
N GLY A 29 -9.82 -7.26 -10.30
CA GLY A 29 -9.00 -7.20 -9.10
C GLY A 29 -8.60 -5.76 -8.74
N ILE A 30 -8.11 -4.99 -9.71
CA ILE A 30 -7.69 -3.59 -9.49
C ILE A 30 -8.88 -2.70 -9.15
N VAL A 31 -9.99 -2.82 -9.90
CA VAL A 31 -11.21 -2.05 -9.66
C VAL A 31 -11.71 -2.28 -8.23
N ASN A 32 -11.78 -3.54 -7.81
CA ASN A 32 -12.29 -3.88 -6.50
C ASN A 32 -11.32 -3.51 -5.37
N ALA A 33 -10.01 -3.61 -5.60
CA ALA A 33 -8.99 -3.16 -4.65
C ALA A 33 -9.03 -1.65 -4.44
N MET A 34 -9.23 -0.86 -5.50
CA MET A 34 -9.43 0.59 -5.38
C MET A 34 -10.68 0.92 -4.58
N ASN A 35 -11.78 0.20 -4.80
CA ASN A 35 -12.99 0.39 -4.03
C ASN A 35 -12.78 0.07 -2.54
N LEU A 36 -12.05 -1.00 -2.24
CA LEU A 36 -11.81 -1.45 -0.88
C LEU A 36 -11.00 -0.48 -0.02
N ILE A 37 -10.14 0.32 -0.64
CA ILE A 37 -9.33 1.32 0.08
C ILE A 37 -9.98 2.69 0.17
N ASP A 38 -11.11 2.89 -0.49
CA ASP A 38 -11.97 4.06 -0.32
C ASP A 38 -12.81 3.97 0.98
N GLY A 39 -12.18 3.45 2.05
CA GLY A 39 -12.77 3.31 3.38
C GLY A 39 -12.31 4.38 4.37
N LEU A 40 -11.29 5.19 4.01
CA LEU A 40 -10.77 6.28 4.84
C LEU A 40 -10.66 7.58 4.02
N ASP A 41 -11.12 8.69 4.60
CA ASP A 41 -10.96 10.04 4.05
C ASP A 41 -9.53 10.29 3.55
N GLY A 42 -9.40 10.62 2.27
CA GLY A 42 -8.15 10.92 1.59
C GLY A 42 -7.39 9.71 1.08
N LEU A 43 -7.59 8.50 1.62
CA LEU A 43 -6.71 7.36 1.33
C LEU A 43 -6.71 6.97 -0.15
N ALA A 44 -7.87 6.62 -0.71
CA ALA A 44 -7.97 6.18 -2.10
C ALA A 44 -7.53 7.27 -3.07
N ALA A 45 -7.91 8.52 -2.81
CA ALA A 45 -7.52 9.67 -3.62
C ALA A 45 -6.00 9.90 -3.60
N GLY A 46 -5.33 9.85 -2.44
CA GLY A 46 -3.88 10.02 -2.40
C GLY A 46 -3.13 8.87 -3.06
N VAL A 47 -3.58 7.63 -2.88
CA VAL A 47 -3.00 6.47 -3.58
C VAL A 47 -3.14 6.63 -5.10
N ALA A 48 -4.32 7.02 -5.58
CA ALA A 48 -4.58 7.30 -6.99
C ALA A 48 -3.71 8.46 -7.52
N PHE A 49 -3.49 9.50 -6.73
CA PHE A 49 -2.58 10.59 -7.10
C PHE A 49 -1.15 10.09 -7.33
N PHE A 50 -0.58 9.32 -6.39
CA PHE A 50 0.79 8.80 -6.55
C PHE A 50 0.91 7.81 -7.72
N ALA A 51 -0.13 7.00 -7.96
CA ALA A 51 -0.19 6.12 -9.13
C ALA A 51 -0.25 6.90 -10.45
N GLY A 52 -1.08 7.94 -10.52
CA GLY A 52 -1.18 8.85 -11.66
C GLY A 52 0.12 9.61 -11.92
N PHE A 53 0.75 10.11 -10.86
CA PHE A 53 2.03 10.82 -10.95
C PHE A 53 3.17 9.90 -11.42
N SER A 54 3.20 8.66 -10.92
CA SER A 54 4.12 7.63 -11.40
C SER A 54 3.92 7.36 -12.89
N LEU A 55 2.68 7.15 -13.32
CA LEU A 55 2.36 6.90 -14.72
C LEU A 55 2.74 8.09 -15.61
N PHE A 56 2.47 9.32 -15.16
CA PHE A 56 2.85 10.55 -15.85
C PHE A 56 4.36 10.65 -16.07
N THR A 57 5.14 10.54 -14.99
CA THR A 57 6.60 10.69 -15.04
C THR A 57 7.26 9.63 -15.93
N VAL A 58 6.84 8.38 -15.80
CA VAL A 58 7.38 7.30 -16.64
C VAL A 58 6.96 7.44 -18.09
N SER A 59 5.71 7.83 -18.36
CA SER A 59 5.25 8.06 -19.74
C SER A 59 6.01 9.22 -20.40
N LEU A 60 6.37 10.26 -19.65
CA LEU A 60 7.25 11.32 -20.16
C LEU A 60 8.64 10.79 -20.51
N MET A 61 9.25 9.99 -19.64
CA MET A 61 10.56 9.38 -19.88
C MET A 61 10.56 8.41 -21.06
N ASP A 62 9.40 7.80 -21.34
CA ASP A 62 9.15 6.93 -22.48
C ASP A 62 8.80 7.69 -23.77
N ASN A 63 8.68 9.02 -23.73
CA ASN A 63 8.17 9.87 -24.82
C ASN A 63 6.75 9.54 -25.29
N GLU A 64 5.93 8.93 -24.43
CA GLU A 64 4.52 8.61 -24.67
C GLU A 64 3.63 9.79 -24.25
N LEU A 65 3.69 10.89 -25.00
CA LEU A 65 3.08 12.17 -24.62
C LEU A 65 1.57 12.07 -24.35
N MET A 66 0.81 11.32 -25.16
CA MET A 66 -0.63 11.15 -24.95
C MET A 66 -0.95 10.48 -23.61
N LEU A 67 -0.19 9.44 -23.25
CA LEU A 67 -0.38 8.73 -21.97
C LEU A 67 0.06 9.61 -20.80
N ALA A 68 1.13 10.39 -20.97
CA ALA A 68 1.57 11.36 -19.97
C ALA A 68 0.48 12.42 -19.71
N LEU A 69 -0.06 13.06 -20.74
CA LEU A 69 -1.12 14.06 -20.59
C LEU A 69 -2.36 13.46 -19.92
N PHE A 70 -2.77 12.26 -20.33
CA PHE A 70 -3.90 11.56 -19.72
C PHE A 70 -3.66 11.27 -18.22
N ALA A 71 -2.47 10.77 -17.88
CA ALA A 71 -2.08 10.53 -16.49
C ALA A 71 -2.02 11.82 -15.66
N ALA A 72 -1.54 12.92 -16.25
CA ALA A 72 -1.53 14.24 -15.61
C ALA A 72 -2.95 14.76 -15.33
N CYS A 73 -3.90 14.57 -16.26
CA CYS A 73 -5.30 14.93 -16.05
C CYS A 73 -5.92 14.15 -14.87
N ILE A 74 -5.63 12.85 -14.76
CA ILE A 74 -6.13 12.01 -13.65
C ILE A 74 -5.47 12.40 -12.33
N ALA A 75 -4.13 12.55 -12.31
CA ALA A 75 -3.44 12.98 -11.10
C ALA A 75 -3.93 14.36 -10.63
N GLY A 76 -4.11 15.30 -11.56
CA GLY A 76 -4.63 16.64 -11.27
C GLY A 76 -6.07 16.64 -10.79
N SER A 77 -6.96 15.85 -11.41
CA SER A 77 -8.36 15.77 -10.99
C SER A 77 -8.50 15.15 -9.60
N VAL A 78 -7.75 14.07 -9.33
CA VAL A 78 -7.73 13.42 -8.02
C VAL A 78 -7.10 14.32 -6.97
N LEU A 79 -6.05 15.08 -7.30
CA LEU A 79 -5.46 16.06 -6.39
C LEU A 79 -6.46 17.18 -6.05
N GLY A 80 -7.21 17.69 -7.03
CA GLY A 80 -8.28 18.67 -6.80
C GLY A 80 -9.40 18.11 -5.92
N PHE A 81 -9.82 16.87 -6.15
CA PHE A 81 -10.76 16.15 -5.29
C PHE A 81 -10.21 15.95 -3.87
N LEU A 82 -8.93 15.59 -3.74
CA LEU A 82 -8.28 15.30 -2.46
C LEU A 82 -8.32 16.51 -1.51
N LEU A 83 -8.30 17.75 -2.02
CA LEU A 83 -8.46 18.95 -1.18
C LEU A 83 -9.76 18.95 -0.37
N TYR A 84 -10.82 18.37 -0.92
CA TYR A 84 -12.13 18.27 -0.26
C TYR A 84 -12.35 16.91 0.42
N ASN A 85 -11.63 15.87 0.00
CA ASN A 85 -11.74 14.53 0.56
C ASN A 85 -10.75 14.25 1.70
N PHE A 86 -9.73 15.10 1.91
CA PHE A 86 -8.78 14.93 3.01
C PHE A 86 -9.44 15.09 4.38
N ASN A 87 -9.02 14.30 5.36
CA ASN A 87 -9.68 14.20 6.65
C ASN A 87 -9.72 15.54 7.43
N PRO A 88 -10.90 16.02 7.87
CA PRO A 88 -12.23 15.43 7.71
C PRO A 88 -12.84 15.67 6.33
N ALA A 89 -13.32 14.61 5.65
CA ALA A 89 -13.84 14.70 4.29
C ALA A 89 -15.14 15.53 4.20
N LEU A 90 -15.22 16.40 3.20
CA LEU A 90 -16.43 17.14 2.80
C LEU A 90 -17.22 16.40 1.72
N ILE A 91 -16.51 15.71 0.83
CA ILE A 91 -17.07 14.90 -0.25
C ILE A 91 -16.41 13.52 -0.26
N PHE A 92 -17.21 12.49 -0.53
CA PHE A 92 -16.75 11.11 -0.63
C PHE A 92 -16.60 10.69 -2.09
N MET A 93 -15.65 9.81 -2.36
CA MET A 93 -15.38 9.33 -3.71
C MET A 93 -16.47 8.35 -4.15
N GLY A 94 -16.82 7.41 -3.25
CA GLY A 94 -17.89 6.45 -3.44
C GLY A 94 -17.55 5.42 -4.52
N ASP A 95 -18.39 4.39 -4.64
CA ASP A 95 -18.18 3.27 -5.58
C ASP A 95 -17.95 3.76 -7.02
N SER A 96 -18.70 4.78 -7.45
CA SER A 96 -18.57 5.31 -8.81
C SER A 96 -17.19 5.90 -9.07
N GLY A 97 -16.62 6.65 -8.13
CA GLY A 97 -15.30 7.27 -8.29
C GLY A 97 -14.18 6.25 -8.17
N SER A 98 -14.22 5.43 -7.13
CA SER A 98 -13.16 4.48 -6.80
C SER A 98 -13.02 3.39 -7.87
N MET A 99 -14.14 2.83 -8.34
CA MET A 99 -14.14 1.81 -9.40
C MET A 99 -13.71 2.37 -10.75
N THR A 100 -14.13 3.60 -11.09
CA THR A 100 -13.73 4.27 -12.34
C THR A 100 -12.22 4.50 -12.36
N ILE A 101 -11.67 5.05 -11.27
CA ILE A 101 -10.23 5.28 -11.14
C ILE A 101 -9.46 3.95 -11.21
N GLY A 102 -9.94 2.92 -10.51
CA GLY A 102 -9.35 1.58 -10.57
C GLY A 102 -9.35 1.00 -11.98
N TYR A 103 -10.46 1.10 -12.71
CA TYR A 103 -10.55 0.64 -14.09
C TYR A 103 -9.55 1.36 -15.00
N ILE A 104 -9.46 2.69 -14.88
CA ILE A 104 -8.54 3.49 -15.68
C ILE A 104 -7.10 3.07 -15.43
N PHE A 105 -6.67 2.93 -14.17
CA PHE A 105 -5.31 2.48 -13.87
C PHE A 105 -5.05 1.05 -14.35
N ALA A 106 -6.01 0.15 -14.20
CA ALA A 106 -5.90 -1.21 -14.70
C ALA A 106 -5.71 -1.22 -16.23
N ALA A 107 -6.54 -0.48 -16.97
CA ALA A 107 -6.44 -0.36 -18.42
C ALA A 107 -5.12 0.28 -18.86
N CYS A 108 -4.69 1.36 -18.21
CA CYS A 108 -3.40 2.00 -18.50
C CYS A 108 -2.21 1.06 -18.26
N SER A 109 -2.26 0.23 -17.20
CA SER A 109 -1.20 -0.75 -16.92
C SER A 109 -1.09 -1.81 -18.02
N LEU A 110 -2.23 -2.29 -18.52
CA LEU A 110 -2.28 -3.27 -19.62
C LEU A 110 -1.83 -2.65 -20.94
N TRP A 111 -2.21 -1.39 -21.20
CA TRP A 111 -1.76 -0.65 -22.37
C TRP A 111 -0.23 -0.48 -22.38
N ASN A 112 0.35 -0.10 -21.23
CA ASN A 112 1.80 0.07 -21.12
C ASN A 112 2.54 -1.28 -21.25
N ALA A 113 2.02 -2.34 -20.63
CA ALA A 113 2.56 -3.70 -20.73
C ALA A 113 2.58 -4.24 -22.16
N SER A 114 1.56 -3.91 -22.96
CA SER A 114 1.46 -4.36 -24.36
C SER A 114 2.51 -3.71 -25.28
N LYS A 115 3.03 -2.54 -24.90
CA LYS A 115 4.00 -1.79 -25.72
C LYS A 115 5.45 -2.13 -25.41
N ARG A 116 5.77 -2.69 -24.24
CA ARG A 116 7.15 -2.96 -23.81
C ARG A 116 7.27 -4.21 -22.95
N SER A 117 8.38 -4.94 -23.17
CA SER A 117 8.88 -6.02 -22.32
C SER A 117 9.39 -5.46 -20.99
N THR A 118 8.50 -5.23 -20.03
CA THR A 118 8.96 -5.13 -18.64
C THR A 118 7.86 -5.44 -17.66
N ALA A 119 8.06 -6.49 -16.85
CA ALA A 119 7.36 -6.67 -15.57
C ALA A 119 7.34 -5.39 -14.71
N LEU A 120 8.33 -4.50 -14.90
CA LEU A 120 8.35 -3.15 -14.33
C LEU A 120 7.14 -2.30 -14.74
N SER A 121 6.75 -2.23 -16.02
CA SER A 121 5.61 -1.44 -16.49
C SER A 121 4.28 -1.79 -15.80
N LEU A 122 4.10 -3.06 -15.44
CA LEU A 122 2.98 -3.54 -14.62
C LEU A 122 3.18 -3.20 -13.13
N LEU A 123 4.41 -3.35 -12.61
CA LEU A 123 4.78 -3.10 -11.21
C LEU A 123 4.65 -1.62 -10.77
N LEU A 124 4.85 -0.67 -11.68
CA LEU A 124 4.95 0.75 -11.35
C LEU A 124 3.63 1.36 -10.79
N PRO A 125 2.46 1.19 -11.44
CA PRO A 125 1.15 1.56 -10.84
C PRO A 125 0.74 0.63 -9.69
N MET A 126 1.17 -0.64 -9.79
CA MET A 126 0.92 -1.71 -8.82
C MET A 126 1.56 -1.46 -7.46
N LEU A 127 2.61 -0.65 -7.36
CA LEU A 127 3.34 -0.47 -6.11
C LEU A 127 2.57 0.47 -5.15
N ALA A 128 1.96 1.54 -5.67
CA ALA A 128 1.05 2.40 -4.90
C ALA A 128 -0.22 1.63 -4.48
N LEU A 129 -0.71 0.71 -5.33
CA LEU A 129 -1.85 -0.16 -5.05
C LEU A 129 -1.47 -1.48 -4.36
N GLY A 130 -0.17 -1.74 -4.17
CA GLY A 130 0.34 -3.06 -3.83
C GLY A 130 -0.09 -3.46 -2.45
N LEU A 131 -0.09 -2.51 -1.52
CA LEU A 131 -0.57 -2.72 -0.16
C LEU A 131 -2.07 -3.07 -0.13
N PRO A 132 -2.98 -2.29 -0.76
CA PRO A 132 -4.38 -2.68 -0.99
C PRO A 132 -4.56 -4.07 -1.59
N ILE A 133 -3.86 -4.35 -2.69
CA ILE A 133 -4.04 -5.56 -3.50
C ILE A 133 -3.49 -6.79 -2.80
N PHE A 134 -2.28 -6.70 -2.22
CA PHE A 134 -1.72 -7.76 -1.38
C PHE A 134 -2.64 -8.05 -0.21
N ASP A 135 -3.18 -7.03 0.43
CA ASP A 135 -4.07 -7.21 1.56
C ASP A 135 -5.41 -7.85 1.15
N THR A 136 -5.95 -7.47 -0.02
CA THR A 136 -7.15 -8.10 -0.60
C THR A 136 -6.90 -9.55 -0.99
N LEU A 137 -5.81 -9.82 -1.74
CA LEU A 137 -5.42 -11.16 -2.20
C LEU A 137 -5.04 -12.08 -1.04
N PHE A 138 -4.33 -11.57 -0.03
CA PHE A 138 -3.95 -12.33 1.16
C PHE A 138 -5.16 -12.59 2.05
N ALA A 139 -6.10 -11.65 2.16
CA ALA A 139 -7.36 -11.87 2.87
C ALA A 139 -8.27 -12.88 2.14
N PHE A 140 -8.31 -12.83 0.79
CA PHE A 140 -8.99 -13.83 -0.05
C PHE A 140 -8.37 -15.22 0.13
N GLY A 141 -7.05 -15.33 0.00
CA GLY A 141 -6.31 -16.60 0.14
C GLY A 141 -6.42 -17.18 1.54
N ARG A 142 -6.27 -16.37 2.59
CA ARG A 142 -6.49 -16.77 3.99
C ARG A 142 -7.89 -17.34 4.20
N ARG A 143 -8.92 -16.74 3.60
CA ARG A 143 -10.32 -17.18 3.74
C ARG A 143 -10.61 -18.46 2.97
N ALA A 144 -10.11 -18.56 1.74
CA ALA A 144 -10.21 -19.79 0.95
C ALA A 144 -9.54 -20.97 1.67
N LEU A 145 -8.35 -20.76 2.26
CA LEU A 145 -7.63 -21.78 3.03
C LEU A 145 -8.27 -22.09 4.39
N SER A 146 -9.10 -21.20 4.93
CA SER A 146 -9.82 -21.41 6.20
C SER A 146 -11.29 -21.79 6.01
N GLY A 147 -11.71 -22.13 4.78
CA GLY A 147 -13.06 -22.60 4.46
C GLY A 147 -14.16 -21.53 4.61
N LYS A 148 -13.78 -20.25 4.72
CA LYS A 148 -14.73 -19.13 4.84
C LYS A 148 -15.00 -18.53 3.47
N SER A 149 -16.23 -18.05 3.27
CA SER A 149 -16.60 -17.37 2.02
C SER A 149 -15.65 -16.21 1.74
N PRO A 150 -15.00 -16.16 0.56
CA PRO A 150 -14.08 -15.09 0.20
C PRO A 150 -14.72 -13.70 0.21
N PHE A 151 -16.05 -13.64 0.05
CA PHE A 151 -16.83 -12.41 -0.11
C PHE A 151 -17.40 -11.82 1.18
N HIS A 152 -17.11 -12.39 2.36
CA HIS A 152 -17.60 -11.84 3.62
C HIS A 152 -16.89 -10.52 3.99
N SER A 153 -17.61 -9.51 4.51
CA SER A 153 -16.98 -8.26 4.98
C SER A 153 -15.97 -8.57 6.10
N ASP A 154 -14.74 -8.09 5.96
CA ASP A 154 -13.63 -8.35 6.89
C ASP A 154 -13.00 -7.01 7.28
N ARG A 155 -12.75 -6.83 8.57
CA ARG A 155 -12.06 -5.65 9.13
C ARG A 155 -10.54 -5.77 9.07
N GLY A 156 -10.01 -6.83 8.47
CA GLY A 156 -8.57 -7.12 8.42
C GLY A 156 -7.73 -6.21 7.53
N HIS A 157 -8.27 -5.14 6.95
CA HIS A 157 -7.54 -4.33 5.98
C HIS A 157 -6.42 -3.51 6.61
N VAL A 158 -5.33 -3.26 5.87
CA VAL A 158 -4.12 -2.59 6.39
C VAL A 158 -4.44 -1.29 7.11
N HIS A 159 -5.36 -0.50 6.57
CA HIS A 159 -5.76 0.76 7.18
C HIS A 159 -6.48 0.55 8.53
N HIS A 160 -7.33 -0.46 8.66
CA HIS A 160 -7.90 -0.85 9.96
C HIS A 160 -6.82 -1.39 10.91
N ARG A 161 -5.85 -2.17 10.42
CA ARG A 161 -4.77 -2.70 11.28
C ARG A 161 -3.84 -1.60 11.82
N LEU A 162 -3.68 -0.51 11.07
CA LEU A 162 -2.94 0.67 11.50
C LEU A 162 -3.75 1.47 12.53
N LEU A 163 -5.06 1.65 12.30
CA LEU A 163 -5.97 2.25 13.29
C LEU A 163 -6.01 1.43 14.60
N ASP A 164 -6.13 0.10 14.49
CA ASP A 164 -6.06 -0.84 15.62
C ASP A 164 -4.68 -0.87 16.29
N ALA A 165 -3.65 -0.30 15.64
CA ALA A 165 -2.34 -0.06 16.25
C ALA A 165 -2.23 1.24 17.03
N GLY A 166 -3.31 2.01 17.13
CA GLY A 166 -3.37 3.28 17.85
C GLY A 166 -2.97 4.48 17.01
N LEU A 167 -2.73 4.31 15.69
CA LEU A 167 -2.54 5.46 14.80
C LEU A 167 -3.86 6.18 14.61
N SER A 168 -3.82 7.51 14.62
CA SER A 168 -4.95 8.32 14.16
C SER A 168 -5.23 8.10 12.66
N HIS A 169 -6.43 8.47 12.22
CA HIS A 169 -6.82 8.46 10.80
C HIS A 169 -5.79 9.17 9.92
N ARG A 170 -5.43 10.40 10.29
CA ARG A 170 -4.45 11.20 9.53
C ARG A 170 -3.07 10.56 9.50
N GLN A 171 -2.59 10.02 10.62
CA GLN A 171 -1.30 9.33 10.66
C GLN A 171 -1.30 8.09 9.78
N THR A 172 -2.41 7.33 9.76
CA THR A 172 -2.58 6.16 8.90
C THR A 172 -2.48 6.56 7.43
N VAL A 173 -3.25 7.56 7.00
CA VAL A 173 -3.25 8.04 5.62
C VAL A 173 -1.88 8.60 5.21
N LEU A 174 -1.26 9.45 6.04
CA LEU A 174 0.05 10.03 5.74
C LEU A 174 1.18 8.99 5.68
N SER A 175 1.13 7.96 6.52
CA SER A 175 2.10 6.86 6.46
C SER A 175 1.97 6.08 5.14
N LEU A 176 0.73 5.87 4.68
CA LEU A 176 0.46 5.23 3.40
C LEU A 176 0.86 6.12 2.21
N TYR A 177 0.74 7.45 2.34
CA TYR A 177 1.26 8.38 1.33
C TYR A 177 2.77 8.34 1.24
N LEU A 178 3.47 8.30 2.38
CA LEU A 178 4.92 8.16 2.40
C LEU A 178 5.34 6.87 1.68
N LEU A 179 4.66 5.77 1.95
CA LEU A 179 4.88 4.49 1.26
C LEU A 179 4.68 4.64 -0.25
N CYS A 180 3.54 5.19 -0.68
CA CYS A 180 3.25 5.40 -2.09
C CYS A 180 4.30 6.31 -2.76
N GLY A 181 4.71 7.39 -2.11
CA GLY A 181 5.73 8.31 -2.61
C GLY A 181 7.11 7.65 -2.76
N LEU A 182 7.55 6.86 -1.77
CA LEU A 182 8.80 6.09 -1.86
C LEU A 182 8.76 5.09 -3.01
N LEU A 183 7.60 4.48 -3.23
CA LEU A 183 7.42 3.52 -4.30
C LEU A 183 7.38 4.16 -5.68
N THR A 184 6.73 5.32 -5.81
CA THR A 184 6.80 6.14 -7.02
C THR A 184 8.24 6.60 -7.29
N ALA A 185 9.01 6.95 -6.27
CA ALA A 185 10.42 7.29 -6.44
C ALA A 185 11.27 6.09 -6.91
N ALA A 186 11.06 4.90 -6.33
CA ALA A 186 11.74 3.66 -6.73
C ALA A 186 11.51 3.33 -8.20
N THR A 187 10.24 3.42 -8.59
CA THR A 187 9.71 3.31 -9.94
C THR A 187 10.43 4.25 -10.91
N VAL A 188 10.45 5.56 -10.62
CA VAL A 188 11.09 6.56 -11.48
C VAL A 188 12.59 6.34 -11.56
N LEU A 189 13.26 6.02 -10.45
CA LEU A 189 14.70 5.78 -10.41
C LEU A 189 15.10 4.53 -11.21
N THR A 190 14.34 3.44 -11.06
CA THR A 190 14.53 2.21 -11.85
C THR A 190 14.39 2.52 -13.33
N ARG A 191 13.37 3.30 -13.69
CA ARG A 191 13.19 3.69 -15.09
C ARG A 191 14.29 4.61 -15.59
N ALA A 192 14.76 5.56 -14.77
CA ALA A 192 15.79 6.52 -15.15
C ALA A 192 17.15 5.87 -15.39
N THR A 193 17.48 4.87 -14.58
CA THR A 193 18.77 4.16 -14.62
C THR A 193 18.75 2.94 -15.52
N LEU A 194 17.56 2.46 -15.92
CA LEU A 194 17.33 1.17 -16.56
C LEU A 194 17.84 -0.02 -15.74
N ASP A 195 18.10 0.19 -14.44
CA ASP A 195 18.65 -0.83 -13.56
C ASP A 195 17.58 -1.32 -12.57
N PRO A 196 17.09 -2.58 -12.72
CA PRO A 196 16.04 -3.12 -11.89
C PRO A 196 16.42 -3.25 -10.40
N ARG A 197 17.72 -3.17 -10.07
CA ARG A 197 18.20 -3.35 -8.69
C ARG A 197 17.63 -2.30 -7.73
N TYR A 198 17.37 -1.08 -8.20
CA TYR A 198 16.85 -0.01 -7.34
C TYR A 198 15.41 -0.29 -6.93
N GLY A 199 14.58 -0.74 -7.86
CA GLY A 199 13.20 -1.15 -7.59
C GLY A 199 13.14 -2.34 -6.64
N VAL A 200 13.95 -3.37 -6.91
CA VAL A 200 14.03 -4.57 -6.05
C VAL A 200 14.53 -4.21 -4.65
N ALA A 201 15.56 -3.37 -4.52
CA ALA A 201 16.11 -2.97 -3.23
C ALA A 201 15.08 -2.21 -2.37
N ILE A 202 14.30 -1.31 -2.96
CA ILE A 202 13.29 -0.56 -2.22
C ILE A 202 12.13 -1.48 -1.80
N VAL A 203 11.67 -2.36 -2.68
CA VAL A 203 10.65 -3.37 -2.32
C VAL A 203 11.14 -4.28 -1.20
N ALA A 204 12.37 -4.79 -1.30
CA ALA A 204 12.98 -5.62 -0.28
C ALA A 204 13.12 -4.89 1.07
N LEU A 205 13.53 -3.62 1.04
CA LEU A 205 13.63 -2.78 2.23
C LEU A 205 12.26 -2.62 2.92
N MET A 206 11.19 -2.35 2.16
CA MET A 206 9.86 -2.23 2.73
C MET A 206 9.36 -3.54 3.35
N VAL A 207 9.58 -4.67 2.67
CA VAL A 207 9.22 -6.00 3.21
C VAL A 207 10.01 -6.26 4.49
N ALA A 208 11.30 -5.95 4.51
CA ALA A 208 12.14 -6.09 5.70
C ALA A 208 11.62 -5.21 6.85
N LEU A 209 11.33 -3.93 6.61
CA LEU A 209 10.77 -3.02 7.61
C LEU A 209 9.42 -3.51 8.14
N PHE A 210 8.55 -4.02 7.27
CA PHE A 210 7.27 -4.60 7.68
C PHE A 210 7.45 -5.83 8.58
N VAL A 211 8.36 -6.74 8.21
CA VAL A 211 8.68 -7.93 9.01
C VAL A 211 9.30 -7.54 10.36
N ILE A 212 10.22 -6.58 10.38
CA ILE A 212 10.83 -6.05 11.62
C ILE A 212 9.77 -5.44 12.52
N ALA A 213 8.90 -4.58 11.97
CA ALA A 213 7.83 -3.95 12.74
C ALA A 213 6.88 -5.00 13.34
N ARG A 214 6.56 -6.06 12.59
CA ARG A 214 5.74 -7.17 13.09
C ARG A 214 6.45 -7.97 14.19
N ALA A 215 7.73 -8.28 13.99
CA ALA A 215 8.52 -9.02 14.96
C ALA A 215 8.70 -8.23 16.27
N PHE A 216 8.92 -6.92 16.17
CA PHE A 216 9.01 -6.01 17.31
C PHE A 216 7.68 -5.92 18.06
N ARG A 217 6.56 -5.80 17.35
CA ARG A 217 5.22 -5.78 17.95
C ARG A 217 4.86 -7.10 18.64
N ALA A 218 5.25 -8.24 18.06
CA ALA A 218 5.10 -9.54 18.68
C ALA A 218 5.91 -9.65 19.98
N ARG A 219 7.16 -9.14 19.99
CA ARG A 219 8.00 -9.11 21.20
C ARG A 219 7.49 -8.18 22.30
N LEU A 220 6.83 -7.07 21.94
CA LEU A 220 6.16 -6.18 22.90
C LEU A 220 4.88 -6.78 23.47
N SER A 221 4.21 -7.63 22.68
CA SER A 221 3.00 -8.36 23.08
C SER A 221 3.30 -9.55 24.00
N ASP A 222 4.54 -10.07 24.00
CA ASP A 222 4.99 -11.05 24.99
C ASP A 222 5.19 -10.33 26.32
N GLY A 223 4.32 -10.61 27.30
CA GLY A 223 4.19 -9.88 28.58
C GLY A 223 5.47 -9.69 29.41
N ASN A 224 6.54 -10.41 29.09
CA ASN A 224 7.85 -10.33 29.76
C ASN A 224 8.55 -8.96 29.61
N LEU A 225 8.23 -8.14 28.61
CA LEU A 225 8.90 -6.83 28.42
C LEU A 225 8.16 -5.68 29.13
N ALA A 226 6.82 -5.71 29.14
CA ALA A 226 6.02 -4.75 29.91
C ALA A 226 6.26 -4.89 31.42
N GLU A 227 6.43 -6.13 31.90
CA GLU A 227 6.80 -6.43 33.28
C GLU A 227 8.23 -5.97 33.60
N LYS A 228 9.20 -6.18 32.69
CA LYS A 228 10.59 -5.70 32.86
C LYS A 228 10.75 -4.18 32.83
N LEU A 229 9.87 -3.46 32.12
CA LEU A 229 9.88 -1.99 32.06
C LEU A 229 9.11 -1.34 33.21
N ALA A 230 8.18 -2.06 33.84
CA ALA A 230 7.43 -1.59 35.02
C ALA A 230 8.24 -1.71 36.33
N ILE A 231 9.36 -2.45 36.34
CA ILE A 231 10.18 -2.74 37.54
C ILE A 231 11.40 -1.80 37.67
N GLU A 232 11.33 -0.57 37.16
CA GLU A 232 12.22 0.49 37.68
C GLU A 232 11.43 1.67 38.28
N PRO A 233 10.97 1.55 39.53
CA PRO A 233 10.91 2.65 40.45
C PRO A 233 12.13 2.59 41.36
N GLY A 234 13.19 3.31 41.02
CA GLY A 234 14.25 3.64 41.96
C GLY A 234 13.75 4.65 42.98
N VAL A 235 13.21 4.18 44.11
CA VAL A 235 13.27 4.85 45.43
C VAL A 235 13.09 3.77 46.51
N GLU A 236 14.19 3.19 47.01
CA GLU A 236 14.19 2.60 48.35
C GLU A 236 14.48 3.72 49.35
N SER A 237 13.43 4.27 49.97
CA SER A 237 13.55 4.92 51.28
C SER A 237 13.03 3.95 52.34
N SER A 238 13.94 3.27 53.04
CA SER A 238 13.64 2.67 54.34
C SER A 238 14.94 2.30 55.06
N GLY A 239 15.48 3.27 55.78
CA GLY A 239 16.32 3.01 56.94
C GLY A 239 15.54 3.43 58.19
N GLU A 240 14.71 2.52 58.70
CA GLU A 240 14.14 2.59 60.05
C GLU A 240 15.18 2.05 61.04
N ILE A 241 15.69 2.90 61.94
CA ILE A 241 16.08 2.59 63.34
C ILE A 241 16.05 3.97 64.04
N GLU A 242 15.46 4.26 65.20
CA GLU A 242 15.21 3.47 66.39
C GLU A 242 14.20 4.22 67.28
N SER A 243 13.35 3.47 67.95
CA SER A 243 12.52 3.91 69.06
C SER A 243 13.36 4.29 70.28
N ASP A 244 13.11 5.45 70.89
CA ASP A 244 13.27 5.55 72.33
C ASP A 244 12.22 6.47 72.97
N GLN A 245 11.52 5.90 73.95
CA GLN A 245 10.67 6.62 74.87
C GLN A 245 11.54 7.15 76.01
N ARG A 246 11.39 8.42 76.40
CA ARG A 246 11.07 8.84 77.78
C ARG A 246 11.35 10.32 78.05
N LYS A 247 10.42 10.87 78.85
CA LYS A 247 10.60 11.85 79.95
C LYS A 247 10.54 13.35 79.61
N ILE A 248 9.41 13.89 80.11
CA ILE A 248 9.15 15.21 80.73
C ILE A 248 8.86 16.34 79.74
#